data_AF-A0A914FYR7-F1
#
_entry.id   AF-A0A914FYR7-F1
#
_cell.length_a   1.000
_cell.length_b   1.000
_cell.length_c   1.000
_cell.angle_alpha   90.00
_cell.angle_beta   90.00
_cell.angle_gamma   90.00
#
_symmetry.space_group_name_H-M   'P 1'
#
loop_
_entity.id
_entity.type
_entity.pdbx_description
1 polymer ?
#
loop_
_entity_poly.entity_id
_entity_poly.type
_entity_poly.pdbx_seq_one_letter_code
_entity_poly.pdbx_strand_id
1 'polypeptide(L)'
;MFVKHAIVLVLVVFAAVEATTCLRCICDHESGCKAIGCHMDVGSLSCGYYQIKLPYYEDCGEPGKKAGESVTTAWKRCADDYNCATGFFAAVEATTCLRCICDHESGCKAIGCHMDVGSLSCGYYQIKLPYYEDCGEPGKKAGESVTTAWKRCADDYNCATGCVEKYIKRYSGNCGGVGECQRMSRLHNGGPSGCKYAGTEGYWHAIEKCCHCS
;
A
#
# COMPACT_ATOMS: atom_id res chain seq x y z
N MET A 1 20.81 -30.98 -18.94
CA MET A 1 20.27 -29.60 -18.91
C MET A 1 18.83 -29.51 -18.38
N PHE A 2 18.36 -30.47 -17.55
CA PHE A 2 16.97 -30.54 -17.06
C PHE A 2 16.79 -30.21 -15.56
N VAL A 3 17.88 -30.00 -14.81
CA VAL A 3 17.83 -29.89 -13.33
C VAL A 3 17.46 -28.47 -12.85
N LYS A 4 17.76 -27.42 -13.62
CA LYS A 4 17.46 -26.03 -13.22
C LYS A 4 15.96 -25.68 -13.27
N HIS A 5 15.19 -26.30 -14.16
CA HIS A 5 13.74 -26.04 -14.27
C HIS A 5 12.93 -26.72 -13.15
N ALA A 6 13.36 -27.89 -12.69
CA ALA A 6 12.69 -28.59 -11.60
C ALA A 6 12.86 -27.87 -10.24
N ILE A 7 14.04 -27.28 -9.97
CA ILE A 7 14.31 -26.57 -8.70
C ILE A 7 13.49 -25.28 -8.60
N VAL A 8 13.35 -24.53 -9.70
CA VAL A 8 12.51 -23.31 -9.75
C VAL A 8 11.04 -23.65 -9.57
N LEU A 9 10.55 -24.73 -10.20
CA LEU A 9 9.17 -25.18 -10.03
C LEU A 9 8.89 -25.61 -8.57
N VAL A 10 9.83 -26.30 -7.93
CA VAL A 10 9.69 -26.76 -6.55
C VAL A 10 9.68 -25.58 -5.56
N LEU A 11 10.56 -24.59 -5.71
CA LEU A 11 10.58 -23.39 -4.83
C LEU A 11 9.32 -22.53 -4.98
N VAL A 12 8.79 -22.38 -6.20
CA VAL A 12 7.53 -21.66 -6.46
C VAL A 12 6.33 -22.42 -5.87
N VAL A 13 6.34 -23.75 -5.93
CA VAL A 13 5.29 -24.59 -5.32
C VAL A 13 5.37 -24.52 -3.79
N PHE A 14 6.54 -24.54 -3.16
CA PHE A 14 6.65 -24.44 -1.71
C PHE A 14 6.17 -23.08 -1.16
N ALA A 15 6.53 -21.96 -1.81
CA ALA A 15 6.04 -20.63 -1.40
C ALA A 15 4.52 -20.47 -1.57
N ALA A 16 3.95 -21.05 -2.65
CA ALA A 16 2.50 -21.06 -2.85
C ALA A 16 1.76 -21.98 -1.85
N VAL A 17 2.40 -23.06 -1.39
CA VAL A 17 1.86 -23.99 -0.37
C VAL A 17 1.86 -23.36 1.03
N GLU A 18 2.91 -22.60 1.40
CA GLU A 18 2.96 -21.90 2.69
C GLU A 18 1.91 -20.77 2.77
N ALA A 19 1.78 -19.96 1.72
CA ALA A 19 0.77 -18.89 1.65
C ALA A 19 -0.67 -19.43 1.72
N THR A 20 -0.94 -20.59 1.09
CA THR A 20 -2.26 -21.23 1.15
C THR A 20 -2.59 -21.82 2.51
N THR A 21 -1.60 -22.32 3.27
CA THR A 21 -1.82 -22.78 4.65
C THR A 21 -2.13 -21.64 5.62
N CYS A 22 -1.45 -20.49 5.51
CA CYS A 22 -1.69 -19.34 6.39
C CYS A 22 -3.10 -18.76 6.17
N LEU A 23 -3.47 -18.51 4.91
CA LEU A 23 -4.79 -18.00 4.55
C LEU A 23 -5.91 -18.93 5.03
N ARG A 24 -5.71 -20.25 4.92
CA ARG A 24 -6.69 -21.20 5.43
C ARG A 24 -6.88 -21.10 6.94
N CYS A 25 -5.79 -21.02 7.71
CA CYS A 25 -5.86 -20.86 9.17
C CYS A 25 -6.54 -19.57 9.59
N ILE A 26 -6.25 -18.45 8.92
CA ILE A 26 -6.93 -17.16 9.16
C ILE A 26 -8.42 -17.31 8.86
N CYS A 27 -8.78 -17.85 7.70
CA CYS A 27 -10.18 -18.09 7.30
C CYS A 27 -10.94 -18.93 8.35
N ASP A 28 -10.33 -20.04 8.80
CA ASP A 28 -10.90 -20.93 9.80
C ASP A 28 -11.02 -20.24 11.18
N HIS A 29 -10.08 -19.38 11.55
CA HIS A 29 -10.14 -18.59 12.79
C HIS A 29 -11.25 -17.53 12.76
N GLU A 30 -11.33 -16.76 11.67
CA GLU A 30 -12.22 -15.61 11.53
C GLU A 30 -13.69 -16.01 11.35
N SER A 31 -13.96 -17.12 10.65
CA SER A 31 -15.33 -17.48 10.28
C SER A 31 -15.63 -18.99 10.28
N GLY A 32 -14.67 -19.85 10.67
CA GLY A 32 -14.73 -21.27 10.35
C GLY A 32 -14.68 -21.52 8.84
N CYS A 33 -14.07 -20.57 8.12
CA CYS A 33 -13.98 -20.44 6.68
C CYS A 33 -15.33 -20.55 5.97
N LYS A 34 -16.27 -19.67 6.37
CA LYS A 34 -17.62 -19.55 5.84
C LYS A 34 -17.98 -18.10 5.55
N ALA A 35 -18.83 -17.89 4.54
CA ALA A 35 -19.48 -16.60 4.33
C ALA A 35 -20.52 -16.36 5.44
N ILE A 36 -20.11 -15.66 6.51
CA ILE A 36 -20.98 -15.37 7.66
C ILE A 36 -21.66 -14.00 7.60
N GLY A 37 -21.55 -13.31 6.46
CA GLY A 37 -22.08 -11.96 6.30
C GLY A 37 -21.33 -10.98 7.21
N CYS A 38 -21.97 -9.85 7.49
CA CYS A 38 -21.36 -8.77 8.28
C CYS A 38 -21.87 -8.75 9.72
N HIS A 39 -20.97 -8.58 10.67
CA HIS A 39 -21.32 -8.35 12.06
C HIS A 39 -20.44 -7.26 12.69
N MET A 40 -20.92 -6.73 13.81
CA MET A 40 -20.19 -5.69 14.54
C MET A 40 -19.04 -6.32 15.31
N ASP A 41 -17.83 -5.83 15.05
CA ASP A 41 -16.60 -6.20 15.72
C ASP A 41 -15.75 -4.95 16.03
N VAL A 42 -15.37 -4.81 17.30
CA VAL A 42 -14.65 -3.66 17.89
C VAL A 42 -15.15 -2.31 17.36
N GLY A 43 -16.47 -2.08 17.38
CA GLY A 43 -17.08 -0.79 17.00
C GLY A 43 -17.18 -0.53 15.49
N SER A 44 -16.87 -1.52 14.65
CA SER A 44 -16.95 -1.44 13.18
C SER A 44 -17.58 -2.69 12.59
N LEU A 45 -18.10 -2.64 11.36
CA LEU A 45 -18.55 -3.85 10.67
C LEU A 45 -17.38 -4.60 10.06
N SER A 46 -17.33 -5.91 10.31
CA SER A 46 -16.44 -6.89 9.69
C SER A 46 -17.29 -7.90 8.92
N CYS A 47 -16.84 -8.34 7.73
CA CYS A 47 -17.65 -9.18 6.85
C CYS A 47 -16.93 -10.45 6.36
N GLY A 48 -17.72 -11.52 6.19
CA GLY A 48 -17.42 -12.67 5.35
C GLY A 48 -16.31 -13.59 5.85
N TYR A 49 -15.62 -14.25 4.93
CA TYR A 49 -14.69 -15.36 5.22
C TYR A 49 -13.56 -14.99 6.18
N TYR A 50 -13.14 -13.73 6.15
CA TYR A 50 -11.96 -13.26 6.86
C TYR A 50 -12.24 -11.96 7.65
N GLN A 51 -13.51 -11.66 7.91
CA GLN A 51 -13.89 -10.50 8.72
C GLN A 51 -13.31 -9.16 8.22
N ILE A 52 -13.38 -8.96 6.90
CA ILE A 52 -12.84 -7.77 6.22
C ILE A 52 -13.64 -6.54 6.64
N LYS A 53 -12.95 -5.49 7.09
CA LYS A 53 -13.53 -4.16 7.35
C LYS A 53 -13.49 -3.29 6.08
N LEU A 54 -14.48 -2.42 5.93
CA LEU A 54 -14.61 -1.55 4.75
C LEU A 54 -13.35 -0.73 4.42
N PRO A 55 -12.65 -0.10 5.40
CA PRO A 55 -11.45 0.67 5.08
C PRO A 55 -10.35 -0.17 4.42
N TYR A 56 -10.15 -1.41 4.88
CA TYR A 56 -9.15 -2.29 4.27
C TYR A 56 -9.51 -2.66 2.83
N TYR A 57 -10.79 -2.86 2.53
CA TYR A 57 -11.25 -3.12 1.17
C TYR A 57 -11.03 -1.92 0.23
N GLU A 58 -11.28 -0.71 0.73
CA GLU A 58 -10.98 0.54 0.02
C GLU A 58 -9.47 0.70 -0.23
N ASP A 59 -8.65 0.47 0.79
CA ASP A 59 -7.19 0.54 0.71
C ASP A 59 -6.59 -0.45 -0.30
N CYS A 60 -7.28 -1.56 -0.57
CA CYS A 60 -6.85 -2.58 -1.52
C CYS A 60 -7.39 -2.39 -2.94
N GLY A 61 -7.89 -1.18 -3.25
CA GLY A 61 -8.33 -0.83 -4.60
C GLY A 61 -9.68 -1.42 -4.99
N GLU A 62 -10.52 -1.74 -4.00
CA GLU A 62 -11.92 -2.14 -4.18
C GLU A 62 -12.10 -3.36 -5.12
N PRO A 63 -11.40 -4.48 -4.87
CA PRO A 63 -11.36 -5.60 -5.81
C PRO A 63 -12.77 -6.13 -6.13
N GLY A 64 -13.00 -6.36 -7.41
CA GLY A 64 -14.27 -6.89 -7.91
C GLY A 64 -15.43 -5.89 -7.95
N LYS A 65 -15.24 -4.60 -7.61
CA LYS A 65 -16.27 -3.57 -7.72
C LYS A 65 -16.66 -3.28 -9.16
N LYS A 66 -17.96 -3.23 -9.44
CA LYS A 66 -18.51 -2.95 -10.78
C LYS A 66 -18.71 -1.45 -11.00
N ALA A 67 -18.67 -1.01 -12.25
CA ALA A 67 -18.98 0.38 -12.59
C ALA A 67 -20.39 0.76 -12.12
N GLY A 68 -20.51 1.86 -11.37
CA GLY A 68 -21.78 2.32 -10.79
C GLY A 68 -22.23 1.60 -9.51
N GLU A 69 -21.50 0.59 -9.05
CA GLU A 69 -21.77 -0.10 -7.77
C GLU A 69 -21.23 0.73 -6.59
N SER A 70 -21.97 0.76 -5.47
CA SER A 70 -21.47 1.39 -4.25
C SER A 70 -20.30 0.58 -3.67
N VAL A 71 -19.32 1.26 -3.08
CA VAL A 71 -18.16 0.62 -2.43
C VAL A 71 -18.62 -0.34 -1.33
N THR A 72 -19.58 0.07 -0.50
CA THR A 72 -20.14 -0.77 0.56
C THR A 72 -20.80 -2.03 0.02
N THR A 73 -21.48 -1.97 -1.12
CA THR A 73 -22.08 -3.15 -1.76
C THR A 73 -20.99 -4.09 -2.28
N ALA A 74 -20.00 -3.54 -2.98
CA ALA A 74 -18.89 -4.31 -3.55
C ALA A 74 -18.05 -4.99 -2.46
N TRP A 75 -17.76 -4.27 -1.37
CA TRP A 75 -17.06 -4.78 -0.19
C TRP A 75 -17.75 -5.99 0.42
N LYS A 76 -19.04 -5.87 0.77
CA LYS A 76 -19.81 -6.97 1.37
C LYS A 76 -19.84 -8.19 0.46
N ARG A 77 -20.08 -7.97 -0.84
CA ARG A 77 -20.09 -9.03 -1.85
C ARG A 77 -18.73 -9.71 -1.99
N CYS A 78 -17.64 -8.94 -2.01
CA CYS A 78 -16.30 -9.50 -2.11
C CYS A 78 -15.93 -10.29 -0.85
N ALA A 79 -16.29 -9.79 0.33
CA ALA A 79 -15.99 -10.44 1.59
C ALA A 79 -16.70 -11.80 1.74
N ASP A 80 -17.93 -11.94 1.21
CA ASP A 80 -18.69 -13.20 1.18
C ASP A 80 -18.39 -14.09 -0.03
N ASP A 81 -17.51 -13.66 -0.95
CA ASP A 81 -17.02 -14.49 -2.07
C ASP A 81 -15.62 -15.02 -1.74
N TYR A 82 -15.47 -16.33 -1.64
CA TYR A 82 -14.21 -16.94 -1.19
C TYR A 82 -13.01 -16.56 -2.07
N ASN A 83 -13.21 -16.50 -3.40
CA ASN A 83 -12.12 -16.19 -4.32
C ASN A 83 -11.76 -14.70 -4.28
N CYS A 84 -12.76 -13.82 -4.19
CA CYS A 84 -12.55 -12.39 -4.03
C CYS A 84 -11.87 -12.07 -2.70
N ALA A 85 -12.37 -12.64 -1.60
CA ALA A 85 -11.81 -12.42 -0.27
C ALA A 85 -10.40 -13.00 -0.13
N THR A 86 -10.14 -14.20 -0.68
CA THR A 86 -8.79 -14.79 -0.69
C THR A 86 -7.85 -14.03 -1.62
N GLY A 87 -8.34 -13.54 -2.77
CA GLY A 87 -7.56 -12.68 -3.67
C GLY A 87 -7.24 -11.32 -3.03
N PHE A 88 -8.20 -10.76 -2.27
CA PHE A 88 -7.99 -9.59 -1.42
C PHE A 88 -6.93 -9.88 -0.36
N PHE A 89 -7.04 -10.97 0.39
CA PHE A 89 -6.05 -11.31 1.41
C PHE A 89 -4.69 -11.63 0.81
N ALA A 90 -4.61 -12.29 -0.34
CA ALA A 90 -3.35 -12.49 -1.04
C ALA A 90 -2.73 -11.17 -1.51
N ALA A 91 -3.55 -10.18 -1.88
CA ALA A 91 -3.10 -8.82 -2.21
C ALA A 91 -2.75 -7.99 -0.95
N VAL A 92 -3.31 -8.30 0.21
CA VAL A 92 -2.94 -7.71 1.51
C VAL A 92 -1.64 -8.33 2.05
N GLU A 93 -1.51 -9.66 1.98
CA GLU A 93 -0.31 -10.42 2.31
C GLU A 93 0.85 -10.05 1.37
N ALA A 94 0.56 -9.81 0.09
CA ALA A 94 1.47 -9.08 -0.79
C ALA A 94 1.46 -7.59 -0.41
N THR A 95 2.11 -7.23 0.70
CA THR A 95 2.22 -5.84 1.14
C THR A 95 2.79 -5.01 0.01
N THR A 96 2.05 -4.03 -0.50
CA THR A 96 2.53 -3.23 -1.62
C THR A 96 3.71 -2.36 -1.20
N CYS A 97 4.54 -1.96 -2.17
CA CYS A 97 5.64 -1.05 -1.90
C CYS A 97 5.19 0.23 -1.18
N LEU A 98 4.07 0.81 -1.65
CA LEU A 98 3.45 2.00 -1.05
C LEU A 98 3.05 1.74 0.41
N ARG A 99 2.45 0.58 0.69
CA ARG A 99 2.06 0.24 2.06
C ARG A 99 3.28 0.18 2.98
N CYS A 100 4.37 -0.45 2.55
CA CYS A 100 5.59 -0.50 3.35
C CYS A 100 6.25 0.86 3.54
N ILE A 101 6.23 1.74 2.54
CA ILE A 101 6.67 3.13 2.70
C ILE A 101 5.78 3.83 3.75
N CYS A 102 4.46 3.71 3.64
CA CYS A 102 3.51 4.30 4.60
C CYS A 102 3.75 3.82 6.04
N ASP A 103 3.90 2.51 6.23
CA ASP A 103 4.19 1.89 7.53
C ASP A 103 5.56 2.32 8.08
N HIS A 104 6.57 2.43 7.22
CA HIS A 104 7.90 2.90 7.62
C HIS A 104 7.91 4.38 8.05
N GLU A 105 7.19 5.25 7.32
CA GLU A 105 7.20 6.70 7.54
C GLU A 105 6.35 7.11 8.75
N SER A 106 5.23 6.42 9.01
CA SER A 106 4.28 6.85 10.05
C SER A 106 3.55 5.73 10.79
N GLY A 107 3.88 4.46 10.53
CA GLY A 107 3.01 3.33 10.89
C GLY A 107 1.67 3.39 10.16
N CYS A 108 1.71 3.98 8.96
CA CYS A 108 0.60 4.30 8.08
C CYS A 108 -0.57 5.02 8.76
N LYS A 109 -0.26 6.16 9.40
CA LYS A 109 -1.21 7.00 10.13
C LYS A 109 -1.04 8.47 9.78
N ALA A 110 -2.13 9.23 9.88
CA ALA A 110 -2.09 10.69 9.83
C ALA A 110 -1.46 11.25 11.13
N ILE A 111 -0.14 11.43 11.12
CA ILE A 111 0.62 11.92 12.30
C ILE A 111 0.83 13.44 12.29
N GLY A 112 0.31 14.17 11.30
CA GLY A 112 0.57 15.58 11.15
C GLY A 112 2.01 15.86 10.73
N CYS A 113 2.50 17.07 11.04
CA CYS A 113 3.81 17.52 10.58
C CYS A 113 4.88 17.48 11.68
N HIS A 114 6.02 16.89 11.36
CA HIS A 114 7.19 16.82 12.23
C HIS A 114 8.41 17.45 11.58
N MET A 115 9.33 17.94 12.42
CA MET A 115 10.59 18.48 11.93
C MET A 115 11.51 17.34 11.50
N ASP A 116 11.94 17.37 10.24
CA ASP A 116 12.81 16.38 9.63
C ASP A 116 13.91 17.07 8.79
N VAL A 117 15.14 16.99 9.29
CA VAL A 117 16.37 17.56 8.69
C VAL A 117 16.13 18.97 8.12
N GLY A 118 15.74 19.91 8.99
CA GLY A 118 15.65 21.34 8.65
C GLY A 118 14.36 21.77 7.93
N SER A 119 13.40 20.88 7.74
CA SER A 119 12.09 21.19 7.14
C SER A 119 10.98 20.34 7.74
N LEU A 120 9.73 20.70 7.54
CA LEU A 120 8.60 19.88 7.97
C LEU A 120 8.32 18.76 6.95
N SER A 121 8.08 17.57 7.47
CA SER A 121 7.53 16.40 6.77
C SER A 121 6.16 16.06 7.38
N CYS A 122 5.15 15.74 6.57
CA CYS A 122 3.77 15.59 7.06
C CYS A 122 3.10 14.26 6.68
N GLY A 123 2.25 13.78 7.59
CA GLY A 123 1.22 12.78 7.37
C GLY A 123 1.72 11.38 7.02
N TYR A 124 0.89 10.64 6.26
CA TYR A 124 1.04 9.19 6.04
C TYR A 124 2.43 8.80 5.52
N TYR A 125 2.96 9.60 4.60
CA TYR A 125 4.22 9.33 3.90
C TYR A 125 5.32 10.34 4.22
N GLN A 126 5.16 11.16 5.28
CA GLN A 126 6.11 12.21 5.66
C GLN A 126 6.49 13.13 4.47
N ILE A 127 5.50 13.54 3.68
CA ILE A 127 5.66 14.35 2.47
C ILE A 127 6.12 15.76 2.86
N LYS A 128 7.20 16.26 2.24
CA LYS A 128 7.67 17.65 2.35
C LYS A 128 6.95 18.57 1.37
N LEU A 129 6.93 19.87 1.65
CA LEU A 129 6.26 20.85 0.78
C LEU A 129 6.74 20.82 -0.69
N PRO A 130 8.05 20.80 -1.00
CA PRO A 130 8.50 20.73 -2.40
C PRO A 130 8.09 19.44 -3.11
N TYR A 131 7.98 18.33 -2.36
CA TYR A 131 7.49 17.05 -2.89
C TYR A 131 6.03 17.20 -3.33
N TYR A 132 5.21 17.84 -2.51
CA TYR A 132 3.80 18.09 -2.81
C TYR A 132 3.59 19.02 -4.02
N GLU A 133 4.39 20.07 -4.13
CA GLU A 133 4.40 20.94 -5.30
C GLU A 133 4.74 20.13 -6.56
N ASP A 134 5.76 19.26 -6.47
CA ASP A 134 6.20 18.45 -7.60
C ASP A 134 5.23 17.35 -8.02
N CYS A 135 4.41 16.84 -7.09
CA CYS A 135 3.33 15.90 -7.41
C CYS A 135 2.07 16.59 -7.98
N GLY A 136 2.12 17.92 -8.18
CA GLY A 136 1.07 18.70 -8.83
C GLY A 136 -0.02 19.20 -7.90
N GLU A 137 0.30 19.40 -6.62
CA GLU A 137 -0.57 20.01 -5.61
C GLU A 137 -1.98 19.36 -5.53
N PRO A 138 -2.10 18.02 -5.45
CA PRO A 138 -3.39 17.35 -5.45
C PRO A 138 -4.29 17.82 -4.31
N GLY A 139 -5.57 17.98 -4.61
CA GLY A 139 -6.59 18.38 -3.65
C GLY A 139 -6.55 19.86 -3.24
N LYS A 140 -5.63 20.68 -3.76
CA LYS A 140 -5.59 22.13 -3.50
C LYS A 140 -6.82 22.82 -4.09
N LYS A 141 -7.49 23.63 -3.26
CA LYS A 141 -8.69 24.38 -3.66
C LYS A 141 -8.32 25.77 -4.22
N ALA A 142 -9.21 26.34 -5.03
CA ALA A 142 -9.07 27.72 -5.49
C ALA A 142 -9.01 28.69 -4.30
N GLY A 143 -8.01 29.57 -4.27
CA GLY A 143 -7.77 30.51 -3.16
C GLY A 143 -7.11 29.90 -1.92
N GLU A 144 -6.89 28.59 -1.85
CA GLU A 144 -6.17 27.94 -0.74
C GLU A 144 -4.64 28.10 -0.91
N SER A 145 -3.95 28.35 0.20
CA SER A 145 -2.48 28.38 0.19
C SER A 145 -1.91 26.97 -0.07
N VAL A 146 -0.78 26.88 -0.77
CA VAL A 146 -0.11 25.59 -1.03
C VAL A 146 0.21 24.88 0.28
N THR A 147 0.69 25.61 1.29
CA THR A 147 1.01 25.04 2.62
C THR A 147 -0.19 24.42 3.30
N THR A 148 -1.37 25.07 3.24
CA THR A 148 -2.60 24.51 3.83
C THR A 148 -3.04 23.25 3.08
N ALA A 149 -3.02 23.30 1.75
CA ALA A 149 -3.41 22.18 0.90
C ALA A 149 -2.47 20.97 1.09
N TRP A 150 -1.16 21.22 1.15
CA TRP A 150 -0.13 20.22 1.41
C TRP A 150 -0.38 19.47 2.71
N LYS A 151 -0.51 20.18 3.84
CA LYS A 151 -0.72 19.53 5.15
C LYS A 151 -1.98 18.69 5.17
N ARG A 152 -3.09 19.24 4.64
CA ARG A 152 -4.36 18.53 4.55
C ARG A 152 -4.28 17.31 3.64
N CYS A 153 -3.59 17.41 2.51
CA CYS A 153 -3.40 16.30 1.59
C CYS A 153 -2.50 15.22 2.19
N ALA A 154 -1.43 15.60 2.89
CA ALA A 154 -0.50 14.67 3.51
C ALA A 154 -1.16 13.82 4.62
N ASP A 155 -2.11 14.39 5.36
CA ASP A 155 -2.93 13.70 6.38
C ASP A 155 -4.19 13.02 5.80
N ASP A 156 -4.41 13.06 4.48
CA ASP A 156 -5.47 12.32 3.80
C ASP A 156 -4.83 11.17 3.01
N TYR A 157 -5.16 9.93 3.36
CA TYR A 157 -4.47 8.75 2.81
C TYR A 157 -4.52 8.70 1.28
N ASN A 158 -5.70 8.95 0.69
CA ASN A 158 -5.91 8.89 -0.75
C ASN A 158 -5.16 10.02 -1.48
N CYS A 159 -5.22 11.24 -0.94
CA CYS A 159 -4.52 12.37 -1.51
C CYS A 159 -3.00 12.20 -1.43
N ALA A 160 -2.49 11.74 -0.28
CA ALA A 160 -1.07 11.50 -0.07
C ALA A 160 -0.55 10.36 -0.96
N THR A 161 -1.28 9.25 -1.06
CA THR A 161 -0.93 8.13 -1.94
C THR A 161 -0.87 8.58 -3.41
N GLY A 162 -1.90 9.29 -3.88
CA GLY A 162 -1.91 9.83 -5.24
C GLY A 162 -0.82 10.87 -5.48
N CYS A 163 -0.36 11.59 -4.45
CA CYS A 163 0.80 12.48 -4.55
C CYS A 163 2.10 11.68 -4.73
N VAL A 164 2.33 10.64 -3.93
CA VAL A 164 3.50 9.75 -4.08
C VAL A 164 3.52 9.16 -5.49
N GLU A 165 2.44 8.54 -5.95
CA GLU A 165 2.37 7.95 -7.30
C GLU A 165 2.72 8.94 -8.41
N LYS A 166 2.18 10.17 -8.36
CA LYS A 166 2.49 11.23 -9.33
C LYS A 166 3.96 11.66 -9.27
N TYR A 167 4.51 11.81 -8.07
CA TYR A 167 5.91 12.17 -7.88
C TYR A 167 6.84 11.09 -8.45
N ILE A 168 6.57 9.83 -8.13
CA ILE A 168 7.32 8.68 -8.66
C ILE A 168 7.18 8.61 -10.17
N LYS A 169 5.98 8.76 -10.73
CA LYS A 169 5.77 8.81 -12.18
C LYS A 169 6.61 9.91 -12.83
N ARG A 170 6.60 11.13 -12.27
CA ARG A 170 7.37 12.29 -12.76
C ARG A 170 8.87 12.01 -12.80
N TYR A 171 9.43 11.34 -11.80
CA TYR A 171 10.88 11.14 -11.66
C TYR A 171 11.39 9.73 -11.99
N SER A 172 10.51 8.79 -12.30
CA SER A 172 10.83 7.39 -12.60
C SER A 172 11.87 7.22 -13.72
N GLY A 173 11.91 8.13 -14.70
CA GLY A 173 12.89 8.14 -15.78
C GLY A 173 14.32 8.42 -15.33
N ASN A 174 14.52 9.05 -14.17
CA ASN A 174 15.85 9.30 -13.62
C ASN A 174 16.50 8.05 -13.01
N CYS A 175 15.75 6.96 -12.89
CA CYS A 175 16.10 5.75 -12.18
C CYS A 175 15.89 4.51 -13.06
N GLY A 176 16.66 4.40 -14.14
CA GLY A 176 16.67 3.21 -15.00
C GLY A 176 17.38 2.02 -14.36
N GLY A 177 17.04 0.80 -14.79
CA GLY A 177 17.76 -0.42 -14.43
C GLY A 177 17.49 -0.99 -13.03
N VAL A 178 16.56 -0.42 -12.27
CA VAL A 178 16.13 -0.92 -10.96
C VAL A 178 14.65 -1.32 -10.95
N GLY A 179 14.29 -2.24 -10.06
CA GLY A 179 12.91 -2.69 -9.85
C GLY A 179 11.97 -1.55 -9.44
N GLU A 180 10.66 -1.73 -9.63
CA GLU A 180 9.66 -0.69 -9.38
C GLU A 180 9.65 -0.25 -7.92
N CYS A 181 9.67 -1.19 -6.97
CA CYS A 181 9.63 -0.83 -5.56
C CYS A 181 10.93 -0.19 -5.07
N GLN A 182 12.09 -0.67 -5.52
CA GLN A 182 13.37 -0.01 -5.24
C GLN A 182 13.36 1.42 -5.75
N ARG A 183 12.88 1.63 -6.98
CA ARG A 183 12.75 2.96 -7.58
C ARG A 183 11.86 3.87 -6.75
N MET A 184 10.67 3.39 -6.42
CA MET A 184 9.67 4.10 -5.64
C MET A 184 10.24 4.52 -4.28
N SER A 185 10.80 3.56 -3.53
CA SER A 185 11.36 3.77 -2.20
C SER A 185 12.48 4.80 -2.20
N ARG A 186 13.41 4.68 -3.16
CA ARG A 186 14.59 5.55 -3.21
C ARG A 186 14.26 6.95 -3.73
N LEU A 187 13.33 7.08 -4.66
CA LEU A 187 12.82 8.40 -5.08
C LEU A 187 12.00 9.07 -3.98
N HIS A 188 11.24 8.30 -3.20
CA HIS A 188 10.49 8.82 -2.06
C HIS A 188 11.43 9.42 -1.01
N ASN A 189 12.45 8.65 -0.60
CA ASN A 189 13.39 9.06 0.45
C ASN A 189 14.42 10.10 -0.02
N GLY A 190 14.92 9.98 -1.26
CA GLY A 190 16.04 10.79 -1.76
C GLY A 190 15.68 11.85 -2.80
N GLY A 191 14.39 12.03 -3.10
CA GLY A 191 13.91 12.99 -4.08
C GLY A 191 14.21 12.61 -5.55
N PRO A 192 14.27 13.57 -6.48
CA PRO A 192 14.21 13.31 -7.94
C PRO A 192 15.28 12.41 -8.53
N SER A 193 16.41 12.24 -7.83
CA SER A 193 17.52 11.35 -8.22
C SER A 193 17.92 10.41 -7.09
N GLY A 194 17.01 10.14 -6.15
CA GLY A 194 17.30 9.39 -4.94
C GLY A 194 17.91 8.00 -5.17
N CYS A 195 17.56 7.34 -6.28
CA CYS A 195 18.15 6.06 -6.70
C CYS A 195 19.65 6.11 -7.05
N LYS A 196 20.23 7.30 -7.22
CA LYS A 196 21.67 7.48 -7.50
C LYS A 196 22.47 7.71 -6.23
N TYR A 197 21.81 7.94 -5.10
CA TYR A 197 22.45 8.26 -3.83
C TYR A 197 22.57 7.02 -2.96
N ALA A 198 23.79 6.62 -2.61
CA ALA A 198 24.03 5.48 -1.71
C ALA A 198 23.33 5.63 -0.35
N GLY A 199 23.08 6.86 0.09
CA GLY A 199 22.35 7.15 1.34
C GLY A 199 20.91 6.61 1.38
N THR A 200 20.29 6.32 0.23
CA THR A 200 18.92 5.78 0.16
C THR A 200 18.86 4.24 0.14
N GLU A 201 20.00 3.55 0.08
CA GLU A 201 20.02 2.07 0.07
C GLU A 201 19.51 1.49 1.39
N GLY A 202 19.87 2.10 2.53
CA GLY A 202 19.39 1.66 3.84
C GLY A 202 17.87 1.77 3.97
N TYR A 203 17.30 2.87 3.44
CA TYR A 203 15.85 3.04 3.36
C TYR A 203 15.22 1.96 2.48
N TRP A 204 15.76 1.74 1.28
CA TRP A 204 15.29 0.69 0.38
C TRP A 204 15.26 -0.69 1.04
N HIS A 205 16.35 -1.11 1.68
CA HIS A 205 16.39 -2.42 2.34
C HIS A 205 15.41 -2.57 3.50
N ALA A 206 15.00 -1.47 4.15
CA ALA A 206 13.93 -1.51 5.14
C ALA A 206 12.56 -1.80 4.48
N ILE A 207 12.28 -1.16 3.34
CA ILE A 207 11.05 -1.37 2.56
C ILE A 207 11.01 -2.77 1.93
N GLU A 208 12.12 -3.20 1.34
CA GLU A 208 12.30 -4.53 0.74
C GLU A 208 11.95 -5.66 1.71
N LYS A 209 12.42 -5.54 2.97
CA LYS A 209 12.11 -6.49 4.04
C LYS A 209 10.65 -6.51 4.44
N CYS A 210 9.96 -5.37 4.34
CA CYS A 210 8.55 -5.27 4.68
C CYS A 210 7.67 -5.88 3.58
N CYS A 211 7.96 -5.58 2.30
CA CYS A 211 7.07 -5.99 1.21
C CYS A 211 7.44 -7.33 0.58
N HIS A 212 8.54 -7.95 1.01
CA HIS A 212 9.13 -9.12 0.36
C HIS A 212 9.34 -8.92 -1.16
N CYS A 213 9.52 -7.66 -1.60
CA CYS A 213 9.68 -7.32 -3.01
C CYS A 213 11.15 -7.52 -3.41
N SER A 214 11.43 -8.48 -4.29
CA SER A 214 12.74 -8.65 -4.94
C SER A 214 12.87 -7.84 -6.23
#